data_AF-A0A811KCN2-F1
#
_entry.id   AF-A0A811KCN2-F1
#
_cell.length_a   1.000
_cell.length_b   1.000
_cell.length_c   1.000
_cell.angle_alpha   90.00
_cell.angle_beta   90.00
_cell.angle_gamma   90.00
#
_symmetry.space_group_name_H-M   'P 1'
#
loop_
_entity.id
_entity.type
_entity.pdbx_description
1 polymer ?
#
loop_
_entity_poly.entity_id
_entity_poly.type
_entity_poly.pdbx_seq_one_letter_code
_entity_poly.pdbx_strand_id
1 'polypeptide(L)'
;MDSHLQYSTDSNSSATCSQRRQMTKQVHFSELSMSMISPTVIRINCGGQLIEITRETLESYPKSSLYELTKTLRPNDEIFIDRDPYGLRTIVDYFRCGVRILYTECTTNANAEYLEKEAEFYGFDDIALKCAALYNFKEKSEVSWRPDVIEAYYPLFAKCIADPSLVVPFTFERNAHLVARCIACEYSYEPKQSHIYMLNIQEWAALKYHMAVMIGMVEKILGPTCVLVRWANGIQTHLPKTALRVVVDDI
;
A
#
# COMPACT_ATOMS: atom_id res chain seq x y z
N MET A 1 27.30 -49.90 73.64
CA MET A 1 27.58 -48.45 73.76
C MET A 1 27.26 -47.84 72.41
N ASP A 2 25.99 -47.64 72.06
CA ASP A 2 24.94 -46.85 72.75
C ASP A 2 25.37 -45.36 72.83
N SER A 3 24.57 -44.36 72.42
CA SER A 3 23.13 -44.38 72.09
C SER A 3 22.69 -43.24 71.14
N HIS A 4 21.45 -43.37 70.66
CA HIS A 4 20.64 -42.46 69.84
C HIS A 4 20.63 -40.96 70.17
N LEU A 5 20.38 -40.13 69.14
CA LEU A 5 19.11 -39.40 68.87
C LEU A 5 19.11 -38.92 67.38
N GLN A 6 18.19 -39.33 66.47
CA GLN A 6 16.78 -38.91 66.26
C GLN A 6 16.64 -37.44 65.77
N TYR A 7 15.85 -37.01 64.77
CA TYR A 7 14.78 -37.55 63.87
C TYR A 7 15.15 -37.19 62.38
N SER A 8 14.83 -37.97 61.33
CA SER A 8 13.57 -37.95 60.51
C SER A 8 13.11 -36.54 60.08
N THR A 9 12.67 -36.22 58.87
CA THR A 9 12.43 -36.97 57.61
C THR A 9 12.44 -35.93 56.43
N ASP A 10 12.13 -36.16 55.13
CA ASP A 10 11.45 -37.24 54.41
C ASP A 10 11.92 -37.36 52.92
N SER A 11 11.15 -38.10 52.13
CA SER A 11 11.14 -38.38 50.68
C SER A 11 10.93 -37.16 49.75
N ASN A 12 11.47 -37.04 48.52
CA ASN A 12 11.95 -37.96 47.46
C ASN A 12 10.89 -38.45 46.44
N SER A 13 11.31 -38.54 45.16
CA SER A 13 10.71 -39.23 43.99
C SER A 13 9.51 -38.64 43.21
N SER A 14 9.84 -38.02 42.07
CA SER A 14 9.37 -38.32 40.68
C SER A 14 7.91 -38.70 40.33
N ALA A 15 7.32 -37.95 39.37
CA ALA A 15 6.35 -38.43 38.37
C ALA A 15 6.33 -37.49 37.13
N THR A 16 6.96 -37.87 36.02
CA THR A 16 6.33 -38.37 34.76
C THR A 16 5.31 -37.45 34.05
N CYS A 17 5.62 -37.14 32.80
CA CYS A 17 4.76 -36.47 31.82
C CYS A 17 3.50 -37.31 31.48
N SER A 18 2.29 -36.74 31.64
CA SER A 18 1.06 -37.25 31.01
C SER A 18 -0.08 -36.22 30.92
N GLN A 19 -0.50 -35.95 29.68
CA GLN A 19 -1.87 -35.67 29.17
C GLN A 19 -2.88 -34.72 29.86
N ARG A 20 -3.56 -33.93 28.99
CA ARG A 20 -4.92 -33.34 29.09
C ARG A 20 -5.15 -32.25 30.17
N ARG A 21 -5.61 -31.05 29.81
CA ARG A 21 -6.84 -30.78 29.04
C ARG A 21 -6.74 -29.51 28.19
N GLN A 22 -7.07 -29.60 26.90
CA GLN A 22 -7.50 -28.43 26.14
C GLN A 22 -8.92 -28.06 26.57
N MET A 23 -9.14 -26.82 27.01
CA MET A 23 -10.48 -26.25 27.16
C MET A 23 -10.87 -25.53 25.87
N THR A 24 -11.51 -26.25 24.96
CA THR A 24 -12.27 -25.64 23.87
C THR A 24 -13.44 -24.86 24.47
N LYS A 25 -13.34 -23.52 24.52
CA LYS A 25 -14.51 -22.66 24.76
C LYS A 25 -15.45 -22.81 23.56
N GLN A 26 -16.44 -23.70 23.66
CA GLN A 26 -17.62 -23.62 22.80
C GLN A 26 -18.35 -22.31 23.11
N VAL A 27 -18.32 -21.38 22.17
CA VAL A 27 -19.17 -20.18 22.24
C VAL A 27 -20.57 -20.61 21.83
N HIS A 28 -21.46 -20.74 22.82
CA HIS A 28 -22.86 -21.07 22.57
C HIS A 28 -23.55 -19.82 22.00
N PHE A 29 -23.71 -19.76 20.67
CA PHE A 29 -24.43 -18.69 19.99
C PHE A 29 -25.94 -18.86 20.22
N SER A 30 -26.43 -18.45 21.39
CA SER A 30 -27.86 -18.46 21.72
C SER A 30 -28.59 -17.32 21.00
N GLU A 31 -29.34 -17.69 19.96
CA GLU A 31 -30.59 -17.07 19.51
C GLU A 31 -30.75 -15.56 19.78
N LEU A 32 -29.92 -14.75 19.13
CA LEU A 32 -30.36 -13.40 18.75
C LEU A 32 -31.26 -13.53 17.53
N SER A 33 -32.57 -13.36 17.72
CA SER A 33 -33.52 -13.19 16.61
C SER A 33 -33.34 -11.81 15.95
N MET A 34 -32.17 -11.57 15.37
CA MET A 34 -32.03 -10.54 14.34
C MET A 34 -32.96 -10.95 13.21
N SER A 35 -33.93 -10.09 12.88
CA SER A 35 -34.59 -10.17 11.59
C SER A 35 -33.52 -10.02 10.54
N MET A 36 -33.09 -11.13 9.93
CA MET A 36 -32.09 -11.11 8.87
C MET A 36 -32.73 -10.47 7.64
N ILE A 37 -32.61 -9.15 7.57
CA ILE A 37 -32.71 -8.41 6.33
C ILE A 37 -31.52 -8.90 5.51
N SER A 38 -31.74 -9.92 4.69
CA SER A 38 -30.76 -10.37 3.72
C SER A 38 -30.42 -9.16 2.84
N PRO A 39 -29.13 -8.79 2.70
CA PRO A 39 -28.76 -7.61 1.92
C PRO A 39 -29.31 -7.74 0.51
N THR A 40 -29.85 -6.66 -0.04
CA THR A 40 -30.47 -6.72 -1.38
C THR A 40 -29.37 -6.82 -2.43
N VAL A 41 -29.18 -8.01 -3.00
CA VAL A 41 -28.16 -8.23 -4.04
C VAL A 41 -28.71 -7.85 -5.41
N ILE A 42 -27.95 -7.01 -6.11
CA ILE A 42 -28.13 -6.63 -7.51
C ILE A 42 -27.11 -7.37 -8.36
N ARG A 43 -27.52 -7.87 -9.53
CA ARG A 43 -26.68 -8.59 -10.47
C ARG A 43 -26.31 -7.71 -11.66
N ILE A 44 -25.01 -7.59 -11.93
CA ILE A 44 -24.48 -6.82 -13.06
C ILE A 44 -23.60 -7.75 -13.88
N ASN A 45 -24.00 -7.99 -15.12
CA ASN A 45 -23.24 -8.76 -16.09
C ASN A 45 -22.37 -7.78 -16.90
N CYS A 46 -21.10 -7.67 -16.53
CA CYS A 46 -20.16 -6.74 -17.12
C CYS A 46 -19.26 -7.49 -18.11
N GLY A 47 -19.39 -7.23 -19.41
CA GLY A 47 -18.57 -7.86 -20.45
C GLY A 47 -18.70 -9.40 -20.51
N GLY A 48 -19.81 -9.97 -20.01
CA GLY A 48 -20.02 -11.42 -19.90
C GLY A 48 -19.65 -12.02 -18.54
N GLN A 49 -19.11 -11.23 -17.60
CA GLN A 49 -18.84 -11.67 -16.24
C GLN A 49 -19.89 -11.13 -15.25
N LEU A 50 -20.53 -12.04 -14.53
CA LEU A 50 -21.48 -11.68 -13.47
C LEU A 50 -20.75 -11.15 -12.23
N ILE A 51 -21.14 -9.97 -11.77
CA ILE A 51 -20.68 -9.29 -10.57
C ILE A 51 -21.90 -9.05 -9.67
N GLU A 52 -21.83 -9.52 -8.43
CA GLU A 52 -22.86 -9.33 -7.42
C GLU A 52 -22.47 -8.19 -6.47
N ILE A 53 -23.35 -7.19 -6.35
CA ILE A 53 -23.14 -5.98 -5.54
C ILE A 53 -24.35 -5.82 -4.62
N THR A 54 -24.13 -5.41 -3.38
CA THR A 54 -25.24 -5.14 -2.47
C THR A 54 -25.79 -3.73 -2.72
N ARG A 55 -27.10 -3.57 -2.58
CA ARG A 55 -27.81 -2.29 -2.74
C ARG A 55 -27.24 -1.21 -1.81
N GLU A 56 -26.87 -1.57 -0.59
CA GLU A 56 -26.27 -0.69 0.40
C GLU A 56 -24.90 -0.16 -0.07
N THR A 57 -24.15 -0.95 -0.85
CA THR A 57 -22.89 -0.51 -1.48
C THR A 57 -23.16 0.57 -2.53
N LEU A 58 -24.19 0.39 -3.38
CA LEU A 58 -24.56 1.34 -4.42
C LEU A 58 -25.18 2.63 -3.83
N GLU A 59 -25.98 2.49 -2.78
CA GLU A 59 -26.61 3.60 -2.04
C GLU A 59 -25.59 4.47 -1.28
N SER A 60 -24.38 3.98 -1.03
CA SER A 60 -23.30 4.80 -0.45
C SER A 60 -22.78 5.89 -1.40
N TYR A 61 -23.01 5.75 -2.73
CA TYR A 61 -22.67 6.75 -3.75
C TYR A 61 -23.88 7.03 -4.67
N PRO A 62 -24.93 7.70 -4.15
CA PRO A 62 -26.22 7.86 -4.82
C PRO A 62 -26.20 8.87 -5.99
N LYS A 63 -25.05 9.52 -6.23
CA LYS A 63 -24.84 10.40 -7.39
C LYS A 63 -24.33 9.65 -8.62
N SER A 64 -23.93 8.38 -8.47
CA SER A 64 -23.31 7.62 -9.55
C SER A 64 -24.29 7.19 -10.63
N SER A 65 -23.83 7.17 -11.87
CA SER A 65 -24.56 6.61 -13.01
C SER A 65 -24.94 5.15 -12.76
N LEU A 66 -24.07 4.39 -12.08
CA LEU A 66 -24.32 3.01 -11.70
C LEU A 66 -25.48 2.88 -10.70
N TYR A 67 -25.56 3.74 -9.68
CA TYR A 67 -26.71 3.77 -8.78
C TYR A 67 -27.99 4.18 -9.52
N GLU A 68 -27.94 5.23 -10.35
CA GLU A 68 -29.10 5.70 -11.10
C GLU A 68 -29.67 4.64 -12.06
N LEU A 69 -28.80 3.82 -12.67
CA LEU A 69 -29.18 2.68 -13.53
C LEU A 69 -29.76 1.49 -12.74
N THR A 70 -29.35 1.30 -11.48
CA THR A 70 -29.70 0.12 -10.67
C THR A 70 -30.78 0.37 -9.62
N LYS A 71 -31.08 1.63 -9.28
CA LYS A 71 -31.97 1.96 -8.14
C LYS A 71 -33.36 1.33 -8.24
N THR A 72 -33.92 1.19 -9.44
CA THR A 72 -35.26 0.61 -9.68
C THR A 72 -35.26 -0.92 -9.83
N LEU A 73 -34.09 -1.57 -9.86
CA LEU A 73 -33.98 -3.02 -10.00
C LEU A 73 -34.42 -3.74 -8.73
N ARG A 74 -35.18 -4.82 -8.90
CA ARG A 74 -35.61 -5.69 -7.81
C ARG A 74 -34.50 -6.70 -7.48
N PRO A 75 -34.54 -7.37 -6.31
CA PRO A 75 -33.59 -8.42 -5.99
C PRO A 75 -33.58 -9.51 -7.07
N ASN A 76 -32.39 -9.92 -7.53
CA ASN A 76 -32.15 -10.84 -8.65
C ASN A 76 -32.46 -10.33 -10.07
N ASP A 77 -32.94 -9.09 -10.27
CA ASP A 77 -32.92 -8.51 -11.63
C ASP A 77 -31.44 -8.36 -12.08
N GLU A 78 -31.15 -8.70 -13.34
CA GLU A 78 -29.82 -8.61 -13.96
C GLU A 78 -29.79 -7.51 -15.03
N ILE A 79 -28.75 -6.69 -15.02
CA ILE A 79 -28.44 -5.76 -16.12
C ILE A 79 -27.13 -6.13 -16.81
N PHE A 80 -27.07 -5.90 -18.11
CA PHE A 80 -25.84 -6.05 -18.89
C PHE A 80 -25.15 -4.70 -19.09
N ILE A 81 -23.82 -4.67 -18.96
CA ILE A 81 -22.96 -3.52 -19.22
C ILE A 81 -21.82 -3.98 -20.14
N ASP A 82 -21.68 -3.33 -21.29
CA ASP A 82 -20.64 -3.64 -22.29
C ASP A 82 -19.32 -2.93 -21.95
N ARG A 83 -18.69 -3.36 -20.84
CA ARG A 83 -17.39 -2.88 -20.32
C ARG A 83 -16.57 -4.04 -19.77
N ASP A 84 -15.27 -3.81 -19.60
CA ASP A 84 -14.37 -4.76 -18.93
C ASP A 84 -14.74 -4.93 -17.45
N PRO A 85 -15.04 -6.16 -16.98
CA PRO A 85 -15.40 -6.42 -15.58
C PRO A 85 -14.29 -6.07 -14.56
N TYR A 86 -13.02 -5.96 -14.97
CA TYR A 86 -11.94 -5.59 -14.05
C TYR A 86 -12.14 -4.19 -13.45
N GLY A 87 -12.50 -3.20 -14.27
CA GLY A 87 -12.76 -1.83 -13.82
C GLY A 87 -13.86 -1.76 -12.76
N LEU A 88 -15.03 -2.33 -13.08
CA LEU A 88 -16.17 -2.36 -12.16
C LEU A 88 -15.85 -3.11 -10.86
N ARG A 89 -15.15 -4.25 -10.94
CA ARG A 89 -14.74 -5.01 -9.74
C ARG A 89 -13.86 -4.15 -8.82
N THR A 90 -12.84 -3.51 -9.36
CA THR A 90 -11.91 -2.68 -8.57
C THR A 90 -12.61 -1.49 -7.92
N ILE A 91 -13.52 -0.84 -8.64
CA ILE A 91 -14.37 0.23 -8.10
C ILE A 91 -15.26 -0.27 -6.96
N VAL A 92 -15.87 -1.44 -7.11
CA VAL A 92 -16.69 -2.05 -6.05
C VAL A 92 -15.86 -2.44 -4.83
N ASP A 93 -14.63 -2.93 -5.03
CA ASP A 93 -13.72 -3.26 -3.94
C ASP A 93 -13.18 -2.00 -3.23
N TYR A 94 -13.05 -0.86 -3.92
CA TYR A 94 -12.78 0.43 -3.27
C TYR A 94 -13.87 0.80 -2.24
N PHE A 95 -15.16 0.56 -2.52
CA PHE A 95 -16.21 0.79 -1.51
C PHE A 95 -16.12 -0.15 -0.28
N ARG A 96 -15.39 -1.26 -0.39
CA ARG A 96 -15.19 -2.25 0.68
C ARG A 96 -13.89 -2.02 1.47
N CYS A 97 -12.87 -1.45 0.84
CA CYS A 97 -11.50 -1.40 1.36
C CYS A 97 -10.82 -0.02 1.30
N GLY A 98 -11.51 1.00 0.77
CA GLY A 98 -11.01 2.37 0.62
C GLY A 98 -9.86 2.51 -0.38
N VAL A 99 -9.12 3.61 -0.23
CA VAL A 99 -8.01 4.05 -1.08
C VAL A 99 -6.88 3.03 -1.23
N ARG A 100 -6.77 2.08 -0.28
CA ARG A 100 -5.80 0.95 -0.37
C ARG A 100 -5.96 0.13 -1.65
N ILE A 101 -7.17 0.06 -2.22
CA ILE A 101 -7.39 -0.59 -3.51
C ILE A 101 -6.70 0.18 -4.63
N LEU A 102 -6.81 1.51 -4.66
CA LEU A 102 -6.11 2.33 -5.67
C LEU A 102 -4.59 2.17 -5.55
N TYR A 103 -4.05 2.09 -4.33
CA TYR A 103 -2.61 1.83 -4.13
C TYR A 103 -2.14 0.42 -4.54
N THR A 104 -3.06 -0.55 -4.67
CA THR A 104 -2.78 -1.93 -5.10
C THR A 104 -2.93 -2.09 -6.60
N GLU A 105 -3.97 -1.50 -7.20
CA GLU A 105 -4.31 -1.68 -8.61
C GLU A 105 -3.66 -0.62 -9.52
N CYS A 106 -3.59 0.65 -9.08
CA CYS A 106 -3.00 1.75 -9.85
C CYS A 106 -1.46 1.80 -9.70
N THR A 107 -0.79 0.66 -9.87
CA THR A 107 0.68 0.52 -9.75
C THR A 107 1.47 1.30 -10.81
N THR A 108 0.84 1.67 -11.91
CA THR A 108 1.42 2.52 -12.96
C THR A 108 0.46 3.63 -13.37
N ASN A 109 0.98 4.65 -14.05
CA ASN A 109 0.17 5.72 -14.63
C ASN A 109 -0.89 5.18 -15.62
N ALA A 110 -0.56 4.13 -16.39
CA ALA A 110 -1.51 3.53 -17.33
C ALA A 110 -2.65 2.79 -16.62
N ASN A 111 -2.39 2.14 -15.48
CA ASN A 111 -3.44 1.53 -14.67
C ASN A 111 -4.33 2.59 -14.01
N ALA A 112 -3.73 3.70 -13.55
CA ALA A 112 -4.47 4.84 -12.99
C ALA A 112 -5.37 5.51 -14.03
N GLU A 113 -4.85 5.79 -15.23
CA GLU A 113 -5.60 6.38 -16.35
C GLU A 113 -6.76 5.47 -16.79
N TYR A 114 -6.52 4.15 -16.87
CA TYR A 114 -7.59 3.18 -17.13
C TYR A 114 -8.70 3.24 -16.06
N LEU A 115 -8.34 3.20 -14.77
CA LEU A 115 -9.29 3.22 -13.67
C LEU A 115 -10.02 4.56 -13.53
N GLU A 116 -9.37 5.66 -13.89
CA GLU A 116 -9.99 6.97 -14.05
C GLU A 116 -11.13 6.90 -15.08
N LYS A 117 -10.91 6.29 -16.26
CA LYS A 117 -11.93 6.21 -17.32
C LYS A 117 -13.07 5.25 -17.02
N GLU A 118 -12.82 4.16 -16.29
CA GLU A 118 -13.91 3.33 -15.78
C GLU A 118 -14.70 4.06 -14.68
N ALA A 119 -14.03 4.76 -13.76
CA ALA A 119 -14.70 5.53 -12.71
C ALA A 119 -15.55 6.68 -13.28
N GLU A 120 -15.06 7.41 -14.29
CA GLU A 120 -15.83 8.40 -15.05
C GLU A 120 -17.08 7.76 -15.70
N PHE A 121 -16.93 6.59 -16.35
CA PHE A 121 -18.05 5.90 -17.01
C PHE A 121 -19.17 5.52 -16.02
N TYR A 122 -18.82 4.98 -14.85
CA TYR A 122 -19.79 4.61 -13.83
C TYR A 122 -20.30 5.79 -12.97
N GLY A 123 -19.75 6.99 -13.15
CA GLY A 123 -20.13 8.21 -12.42
C GLY A 123 -19.57 8.29 -10.99
N PHE A 124 -18.36 7.79 -10.78
CA PHE A 124 -17.64 7.85 -9.50
C PHE A 124 -16.51 8.88 -9.56
N ASP A 125 -16.89 10.15 -9.75
CA ASP A 125 -15.99 11.29 -9.96
C ASP A 125 -14.86 11.36 -8.91
N ASP A 126 -15.16 11.12 -7.63
CA ASP A 126 -14.16 11.14 -6.55
C ASP A 126 -13.08 10.06 -6.72
N ILE A 127 -13.43 8.89 -7.24
CA ILE A 127 -12.47 7.81 -7.54
C ILE A 127 -11.64 8.19 -8.76
N ALA A 128 -12.26 8.75 -9.80
CA ALA A 128 -11.55 9.23 -10.99
C ALA A 128 -10.52 10.31 -10.64
N LEU A 129 -10.92 11.31 -9.85
CA LEU A 129 -10.05 12.37 -9.35
C LEU A 129 -8.87 11.82 -8.52
N LYS A 130 -9.09 10.80 -7.69
CA LYS A 130 -8.01 10.15 -6.93
C LYS A 130 -7.06 9.38 -7.85
N CYS A 131 -7.57 8.65 -8.84
CA CYS A 131 -6.74 7.95 -9.82
C CYS A 131 -5.85 8.93 -10.62
N ALA A 132 -6.44 10.01 -11.14
CA ALA A 132 -5.72 11.10 -11.81
C ALA A 132 -4.66 11.75 -10.89
N ALA A 133 -4.95 11.88 -9.59
CA ALA A 133 -4.05 12.52 -8.64
C ALA A 133 -2.79 11.69 -8.32
N LEU A 134 -2.86 10.35 -8.31
CA LEU A 134 -1.74 9.45 -7.94
C LEU A 134 -0.43 9.72 -8.69
N TYR A 135 -0.49 10.23 -9.92
CA TYR A 135 0.68 10.53 -10.75
C TYR A 135 0.76 12.01 -11.16
N ASN A 136 -0.10 12.88 -10.60
CA ASN A 136 -0.13 14.32 -10.86
C ASN A 136 0.70 15.10 -9.82
N PHE A 137 2.03 14.95 -9.90
CA PHE A 137 2.97 15.58 -8.98
C PHE A 137 2.96 17.11 -9.07
N LYS A 138 2.68 17.78 -7.96
CA LYS A 138 2.76 19.24 -7.78
C LYS A 138 3.74 19.59 -6.66
N GLU A 139 4.18 20.84 -6.59
CA GLU A 139 4.92 21.30 -5.41
C GLU A 139 4.02 21.21 -4.18
N LYS A 140 4.60 20.80 -3.04
CA LYS A 140 3.93 20.47 -1.78
C LYS A 140 3.01 19.23 -1.82
N SER A 141 2.96 18.47 -2.92
CA SER A 141 2.35 17.13 -2.90
C SER A 141 3.09 16.23 -1.91
N GLU A 142 2.34 15.55 -1.05
CA GLU A 142 2.87 14.39 -0.31
C GLU A 142 3.03 13.21 -1.26
N VAL A 143 4.13 12.46 -1.09
CA VAL A 143 4.50 11.33 -1.95
C VAL A 143 4.99 10.15 -1.12
N SER A 144 4.71 8.95 -1.61
CA SER A 144 5.23 7.69 -1.07
C SER A 144 6.03 6.94 -2.14
N TRP A 145 6.91 6.05 -1.69
CA TRP A 145 7.57 5.10 -2.59
C TRP A 145 6.55 4.15 -3.23
N ARG A 146 6.76 3.85 -4.51
CA ARG A 146 6.08 2.73 -5.17
C ARG A 146 6.62 1.40 -4.63
N PRO A 147 5.78 0.46 -4.15
CA PRO A 147 6.26 -0.79 -3.53
C PRO A 147 7.17 -1.62 -4.45
N ASP A 148 6.85 -1.66 -5.75
CA ASP A 148 7.55 -2.45 -6.75
C ASP A 148 8.96 -1.93 -7.09
N VAL A 149 9.28 -0.66 -6.77
CA VAL A 149 10.61 -0.09 -7.03
C VAL A 149 11.54 -0.12 -5.79
N ILE A 150 11.02 -0.38 -4.59
CA ILE A 150 11.80 -0.31 -3.34
C ILE A 150 13.05 -1.21 -3.39
N GLU A 151 12.91 -2.44 -3.89
CA GLU A 151 14.03 -3.39 -4.05
C GLU A 151 15.18 -2.84 -4.91
N ALA A 152 14.87 -2.07 -5.96
CA ALA A 152 15.87 -1.46 -6.82
C ALA A 152 16.45 -0.16 -6.23
N TYR A 153 15.66 0.60 -5.48
CA TYR A 153 16.03 1.94 -5.00
C TYR A 153 16.64 1.97 -3.60
N TYR A 154 16.36 1.00 -2.71
CA TYR A 154 16.87 1.04 -1.33
C TYR A 154 18.41 1.11 -1.21
N PRO A 155 19.25 0.45 -2.05
CA PRO A 155 20.70 0.54 -1.93
C PRO A 155 21.22 1.93 -2.25
N LEU A 156 20.50 2.63 -3.11
CA LEU A 156 20.83 3.94 -3.62
C LEU A 156 20.34 5.02 -2.64
N PHE A 157 19.14 4.83 -2.09
CA PHE A 157 18.59 5.70 -1.04
C PHE A 157 19.37 5.61 0.28
N ALA A 158 19.87 4.43 0.65
CA ALA A 158 20.74 4.26 1.81
C ALA A 158 21.99 5.16 1.75
N LYS A 159 22.55 5.38 0.55
CA LYS A 159 23.68 6.31 0.35
C LYS A 159 23.30 7.76 0.64
N CYS A 160 22.11 8.21 0.25
CA CYS A 160 21.60 9.55 0.56
C CYS A 160 21.32 9.75 2.06
N ILE A 161 21.01 8.69 2.79
CA ILE A 161 20.87 8.73 4.26
C ILE A 161 22.26 8.80 4.92
N ALA A 162 23.22 7.99 4.45
CA ALA A 162 24.58 7.96 4.98
C ALA A 162 25.39 9.24 4.67
N ASP A 163 25.14 9.88 3.52
CA ASP A 163 25.69 11.17 3.13
C ASP A 163 24.56 12.13 2.71
N PRO A 164 24.12 13.03 3.61
CA PRO A 164 23.10 14.04 3.30
C PRO A 164 23.52 15.07 2.23
N SER A 165 24.80 15.12 1.83
CA SER A 165 25.23 15.93 0.68
C SER A 165 24.93 15.27 -0.67
N LEU A 166 24.60 13.96 -0.67
CA LEU A 166 24.23 13.20 -1.85
C LEU A 166 22.73 13.34 -2.15
N VAL A 167 22.36 14.31 -2.99
CA VAL A 167 20.96 14.55 -3.39
C VAL A 167 20.48 13.62 -4.51
N VAL A 168 21.38 13.09 -5.35
CA VAL A 168 21.04 12.10 -6.40
C VAL A 168 21.57 10.73 -5.97
N PRO A 169 20.71 9.70 -5.83
CA PRO A 169 21.10 8.41 -5.27
C PRO A 169 21.94 7.54 -6.23
N PHE A 170 22.00 7.92 -7.51
CA PHE A 170 22.74 7.23 -8.57
C PHE A 170 24.15 7.81 -8.73
N THR A 171 25.17 7.01 -8.42
CA THR A 171 26.59 7.39 -8.57
C THR A 171 27.36 6.40 -9.42
N PHE A 172 28.32 6.90 -10.20
CA PHE A 172 29.22 6.10 -11.04
C PHE A 172 30.60 6.78 -11.15
N GLU A 173 31.63 5.99 -11.41
CA GLU A 173 32.99 6.49 -11.59
C GLU A 173 33.25 6.87 -13.05
N ARG A 174 33.87 8.03 -13.28
CA ARG A 174 34.30 8.54 -14.58
C ARG A 174 35.67 9.18 -14.45
N ASN A 175 36.68 8.61 -15.11
CA ASN A 175 38.05 9.14 -15.10
C ASN A 175 38.63 9.34 -13.68
N ALA A 176 38.45 8.36 -12.78
CA ALA A 176 38.81 8.44 -11.35
C ALA A 176 38.09 9.52 -10.52
N HIS A 177 37.07 10.19 -11.08
CA HIS A 177 36.17 11.09 -10.34
C HIS A 177 34.79 10.42 -10.17
N LEU A 178 34.21 10.49 -8.98
CA LEU A 178 32.83 10.06 -8.76
C LEU A 178 31.87 11.13 -9.28
N VAL A 179 30.90 10.73 -10.09
CA VAL A 179 29.82 11.59 -10.59
C VAL A 179 28.49 11.02 -10.14
N ALA A 180 27.64 11.88 -9.59
CA ALA A 180 26.23 11.57 -9.36
C ALA A 180 25.41 12.09 -10.57
N ARG A 181 24.55 11.26 -11.18
CA ARG A 181 23.72 11.66 -12.34
C ARG A 181 22.34 11.01 -12.27
N CYS A 182 21.29 11.79 -12.48
CA CYS A 182 19.93 11.25 -12.51
C CYS A 182 19.74 10.34 -13.74
N ILE A 183 19.07 9.20 -13.56
CA ILE A 183 18.78 8.28 -14.68
C ILE A 183 17.68 8.79 -15.62
N ALA A 184 16.87 9.75 -15.17
CA ALA A 184 15.68 10.24 -15.89
C ALA A 184 15.78 11.70 -16.36
N CYS A 185 16.90 12.39 -16.11
CA CYS A 185 17.19 13.71 -16.65
C CYS A 185 18.71 13.97 -16.71
N GLU A 186 19.12 15.08 -17.32
CA GLU A 186 20.55 15.39 -17.54
C GLU A 186 21.29 15.96 -16.32
N TYR A 187 20.61 16.08 -15.18
CA TYR A 187 21.21 16.62 -13.96
C TYR A 187 22.36 15.71 -13.47
N SER A 188 23.54 16.31 -13.31
CA SER A 188 24.71 15.67 -12.73
C SER A 188 25.50 16.65 -11.86
N TYR A 189 26.20 16.13 -10.86
CA TYR A 189 27.16 16.87 -10.04
C TYR A 189 28.23 15.94 -9.47
N GLU A 190 29.31 16.52 -8.98
CA GLU A 190 30.39 15.81 -8.29
C GLU A 190 30.14 15.93 -6.77
N PRO A 191 29.82 14.83 -6.06
CA PRO A 191 29.69 14.86 -4.62
C PRO A 191 31.03 15.20 -3.96
N LYS A 192 31.00 16.05 -2.93
CA LYS A 192 32.19 16.35 -2.13
C LYS A 192 32.63 15.05 -1.45
N GLN A 193 33.91 14.69 -1.57
CA GLN A 193 34.48 13.42 -1.07
C GLN A 193 33.87 12.98 0.27
N SER A 194 33.04 11.94 0.22
CA SER A 194 32.25 11.48 1.35
C SER A 194 32.35 9.96 1.49
N HIS A 195 32.03 9.46 2.69
CA HIS A 195 32.28 8.09 3.13
C HIS A 195 31.32 7.04 2.52
N ILE A 196 30.69 7.35 1.37
CA ILE A 196 29.72 6.51 0.63
C ILE A 196 30.24 5.07 0.38
N TYR A 197 31.56 4.92 0.23
CA TYR A 197 32.21 3.71 -0.27
C TYR A 197 32.28 2.53 0.72
N MET A 198 31.98 2.72 2.01
CA MET A 198 32.01 1.65 3.01
C MET A 198 30.62 1.27 3.56
N LEU A 199 29.55 1.62 2.85
CA LEU A 199 28.19 1.27 3.27
C LEU A 199 27.88 -0.20 2.96
N ASN A 200 27.83 -1.05 3.99
CA ASN A 200 27.39 -2.44 3.87
C ASN A 200 25.86 -2.48 3.63
N ILE A 201 25.44 -2.48 2.37
CA ILE A 201 24.03 -2.44 1.95
C ILE A 201 23.18 -3.56 2.59
N GLN A 202 23.78 -4.71 2.89
CA GLN A 202 23.12 -5.86 3.50
C GLN A 202 22.65 -5.54 4.94
N GLU A 203 23.41 -4.76 5.70
CA GLU A 203 22.99 -4.27 7.04
C GLU A 203 21.81 -3.29 6.95
N TRP A 204 21.62 -2.67 5.79
CA TRP A 204 20.53 -1.73 5.51
C TRP A 204 19.30 -2.41 4.89
N ALA A 205 19.22 -3.74 4.84
CA ALA A 205 18.06 -4.44 4.30
C ALA A 205 16.72 -4.06 4.99
N ALA A 206 16.77 -3.69 6.28
CA ALA A 206 15.61 -3.20 7.01
C ALA A 206 15.03 -1.87 6.46
N LEU A 207 15.83 -1.06 5.75
CA LEU A 207 15.40 0.20 5.14
C LEU A 207 14.24 0.00 4.16
N LYS A 208 14.16 -1.15 3.49
CA LYS A 208 13.06 -1.50 2.56
C LYS A 208 11.68 -1.36 3.20
N TYR A 209 11.52 -1.93 4.40
CA TYR A 209 10.27 -1.88 5.15
C TYR A 209 9.95 -0.47 5.63
N HIS A 210 10.97 0.32 5.96
CA HIS A 210 10.79 1.72 6.32
C HIS A 210 10.40 2.59 5.12
N MET A 211 11.02 2.39 3.95
CA MET A 211 10.66 3.06 2.69
C MET A 211 9.19 2.80 2.31
N ALA A 212 8.68 1.59 2.53
CA ALA A 212 7.30 1.22 2.22
C ALA A 212 6.24 2.04 2.99
N VAL A 213 6.62 2.64 4.12
CA VAL A 213 5.76 3.52 4.94
C VAL A 213 6.28 4.97 5.00
N MET A 214 7.33 5.30 4.24
CA MET A 214 7.95 6.62 4.27
C MET A 214 7.21 7.61 3.38
N ILE A 215 6.77 8.70 3.98
CA ILE A 215 6.20 9.86 3.29
C ILE A 215 7.27 10.94 3.13
N GLY A 216 7.26 11.60 1.98
CA GLY A 216 8.03 12.81 1.70
C GLY A 216 7.15 13.89 1.07
N MET A 217 7.65 15.11 1.05
CA MET A 217 6.99 16.25 0.41
C MET A 217 7.79 16.66 -0.83
N VAL A 218 7.11 16.86 -1.96
CA VAL A 218 7.71 17.42 -3.18
C VAL A 218 8.05 18.88 -2.94
N GLU A 219 9.33 19.22 -2.86
CA GLU A 219 9.79 20.60 -2.72
C GLU A 219 9.82 21.33 -4.07
N LYS A 220 10.13 20.61 -5.15
CA LYS A 220 10.30 21.21 -6.48
C LYS A 220 10.07 20.19 -7.59
N ILE A 221 9.39 20.62 -8.66
CA ILE A 221 9.30 19.85 -9.91
C ILE A 221 10.58 20.08 -10.74
N LEU A 222 11.24 18.99 -11.16
CA LEU A 222 12.48 19.02 -11.92
C LEU A 222 12.22 18.59 -13.36
N GLY A 223 11.61 19.50 -14.14
CA GLY A 223 11.20 19.25 -15.51
C GLY A 223 10.05 18.23 -15.61
N PRO A 224 9.89 17.57 -16.78
CA PRO A 224 8.77 16.64 -16.98
C PRO A 224 8.92 15.34 -16.17
N THR A 225 10.13 14.81 -16.01
CA THR A 225 10.39 13.45 -15.55
C THR A 225 10.71 13.31 -14.06
N CYS A 226 11.16 14.37 -13.38
CA CYS A 226 11.74 14.26 -12.04
C CYS A 226 11.11 15.21 -11.01
N VAL A 227 11.38 14.93 -9.74
CA VAL A 227 11.01 15.74 -8.57
C VAL A 227 12.16 15.76 -7.56
N LEU A 228 12.25 16.86 -6.79
CA LEU A 228 13.02 16.93 -5.56
C LEU A 228 12.05 16.68 -4.39
N VAL A 229 12.34 15.66 -3.59
CA VAL A 229 11.54 15.27 -2.42
C VAL A 229 12.34 15.49 -1.15
N ARG A 230 11.76 16.13 -0.14
CA ARG A 230 12.25 16.08 1.24
C ARG A 230 11.48 15.01 2.01
N TRP A 231 12.19 14.04 2.53
CA TRP A 231 11.63 12.95 3.33
C TRP A 231 11.44 13.37 4.80
N ALA A 232 10.57 12.65 5.53
CA ALA A 232 10.32 12.92 6.95
C ALA A 232 11.58 12.84 7.84
N ASN A 233 12.63 12.13 7.41
CA ASN A 233 13.94 12.08 8.09
C ASN A 233 14.86 13.27 7.75
N GLY A 234 14.38 14.28 7.01
CA GLY A 234 15.10 15.50 6.63
C GLY A 234 15.91 15.39 5.33
N ILE A 235 16.20 14.19 4.84
CA ILE A 235 16.99 13.94 3.63
C ILE A 235 16.26 14.46 2.38
N GLN A 236 17.00 15.08 1.47
CA GLN A 236 16.49 15.50 0.16
C GLN A 236 16.98 14.53 -0.92
N THR A 237 16.08 14.08 -1.80
CA THR A 237 16.46 13.27 -2.96
C THR A 237 15.79 13.72 -4.24
N HIS A 238 16.60 13.83 -5.30
CA HIS A 238 16.16 13.95 -6.68
C HIS A 238 15.82 12.56 -7.21
N LEU A 239 14.54 12.32 -7.52
CA LEU A 239 14.03 11.05 -8.02
C LEU A 239 13.23 11.22 -9.32
N PRO A 240 13.19 10.19 -10.19
CA PRO A 240 12.20 10.09 -11.25
C PRO A 240 10.79 10.00 -10.64
N LYS A 241 9.81 10.68 -11.24
CA LYS A 241 8.39 10.58 -10.87
C LYS A 241 7.88 9.14 -10.87
N THR A 242 8.43 8.31 -11.77
CA THR A 242 8.09 6.89 -11.90
C THR A 242 8.45 6.03 -10.69
N ALA A 243 9.34 6.49 -9.79
CA ALA A 243 9.69 5.79 -8.56
C ALA A 243 8.71 6.05 -7.40
N LEU A 244 7.77 6.97 -7.58
CA LEU A 244 6.91 7.53 -6.55
C LEU A 244 5.45 7.47 -6.99
N ARG A 245 4.57 7.80 -6.03
CA ARG A 245 3.17 8.16 -6.25
C ARG A 245 2.79 9.27 -5.27
N VAL A 246 1.84 10.10 -5.65
CA VAL A 246 1.20 11.08 -4.77
C VAL A 246 0.35 10.33 -3.73
N VAL A 247 0.37 10.81 -2.48
CA VAL A 247 -0.54 10.33 -1.42
C VAL A 247 -1.90 10.99 -1.64
N VAL A 248 -2.94 10.18 -1.60
CA VAL A 248 -4.35 10.60 -1.68
C VAL A 248 -5.12 9.98 -0.51
N ASP A 249 -6.01 10.76 0.09
CA ASP A 249 -6.74 10.36 1.31
C ASP A 249 -7.96 9.49 1.01
N ASP A 250 -8.55 8.88 2.05
CA ASP A 250 -9.91 8.33 2.02
C ASP A 250 -10.97 9.46 2.07
N ILE A 251 -12.26 9.10 1.96
CA ILE A 251 -13.42 10.01 2.14
C ILE A 251 -13.92 9.88 3.58
#